data_AF-A0A1Q5SMG3-F1
#
_entry.id   AF-A0A1Q5SMG3-F1
#
_cell.length_a   1.000
_cell.length_b   1.000
_cell.length_c   1.000
_cell.angle_alpha   90.00
_cell.angle_beta   90.00
_cell.angle_gamma   90.00
#
_symmetry.space_group_name_H-M   'P 1'
#
loop_
_entity.id
_entity.type
_entity.pdbx_description
1 polymer ?
#
loop_
_entity_poly.entity_id
_entity_poly.type
_entity_poly.pdbx_seq_one_letter_code
_entity_poly.pdbx_strand_id
1 'polypeptide(L)'
;MFENENARGPEAADMLPYHQLIIKNDPKKFDGATSHEVRDHFNIWVAEQLPLVSSSPRCLQQELREDKPYHQPGPEYGFGARYNFALFVDDICLESLDHMHRPVVKIMSKQWPTLTPEERNYEVNPGWEDGTTEMGEEDVG
;
A
#
# COMPACT_ATOMS: atom_id res chain seq x y z
N MET A 1 -35.26 35.60 -21.48
CA MET A 1 -33.91 36.05 -21.11
C MET A 1 -33.61 35.36 -19.79
N PHE A 2 -33.02 34.17 -19.84
CA PHE A 2 -32.53 33.47 -18.66
C PHE A 2 -31.03 33.37 -18.86
N GLU A 3 -30.30 34.14 -18.06
CA GLU A 3 -28.84 34.16 -18.10
C GLU A 3 -28.30 32.82 -17.58
N ASN A 4 -27.30 32.38 -18.31
CA ASN A 4 -26.59 31.13 -18.14
C ASN A 4 -25.46 31.38 -17.12
N GLU A 5 -25.73 31.21 -15.83
CA GLU A 5 -24.67 31.21 -14.81
C GLU A 5 -24.19 29.78 -14.57
N ASN A 6 -23.50 29.24 -15.57
CA ASN A 6 -22.57 28.14 -15.37
C ASN A 6 -21.33 28.68 -14.63
N ALA A 7 -21.51 29.07 -13.37
CA ALA A 7 -20.42 29.38 -12.46
C ALA A 7 -19.76 28.06 -12.00
N ARG A 8 -19.10 27.37 -12.94
CA ARG A 8 -18.05 26.41 -12.56
C ARG A 8 -16.92 27.25 -11.98
N GLY A 9 -16.76 27.16 -10.65
CA GLY A 9 -15.65 27.78 -9.92
C GLY A 9 -14.29 27.39 -10.52
N PRO A 10 -13.24 28.15 -10.20
CA PRO A 10 -11.93 27.95 -10.79
C PRO A 10 -11.46 26.53 -10.42
N GLU A 11 -11.25 25.74 -11.46
CA GLU A 11 -10.45 24.51 -11.44
C GLU A 11 -10.87 23.54 -10.33
N ALA A 12 -11.73 22.58 -10.68
CA ALA A 12 -11.46 21.22 -10.24
C ALA A 12 -10.02 20.94 -10.67
N ALA A 13 -9.07 21.25 -9.78
CA ALA A 13 -7.65 21.11 -10.02
C ALA A 13 -7.48 19.75 -10.65
N ASP A 14 -6.82 19.70 -11.79
CA ASP A 14 -6.70 18.51 -12.60
C ASP A 14 -6.06 17.42 -11.72
N MET A 15 -6.88 16.60 -11.05
CA MET A 15 -6.45 15.65 -10.02
C MET A 15 -5.79 14.43 -10.67
N LEU A 16 -5.84 14.35 -12.00
CA LEU A 16 -5.31 13.27 -12.83
C LEU A 16 -3.84 12.92 -12.54
N PRO A 17 -2.90 13.86 -12.32
CA PRO A 17 -1.51 13.52 -12.01
C PRO A 17 -1.36 12.75 -10.69
N TYR A 18 -2.21 13.01 -9.71
CA TYR A 18 -2.20 12.33 -8.40
C TYR A 18 -2.99 11.01 -8.40
N HIS A 19 -3.70 10.69 -9.48
CA HIS A 19 -4.40 9.41 -9.67
C HIS A 19 -3.61 8.46 -10.57
N GLN A 20 -2.45 8.87 -11.10
CA GLN A 20 -1.61 7.99 -11.88
C GLN A 20 -1.06 6.86 -11.01
N LEU A 21 -1.23 5.62 -11.50
CA LEU A 21 -0.62 4.43 -10.90
C LEU A 21 0.90 4.58 -10.92
N ILE A 22 1.52 4.47 -9.75
CA ILE A 22 2.99 4.45 -9.63
C ILE A 22 3.42 2.99 -9.60
N ILE A 23 4.22 2.59 -10.59
CA ILE A 23 4.85 1.28 -10.63
C ILE A 23 6.22 1.37 -9.94
N LYS A 24 6.43 0.55 -8.92
CA LYS A 24 7.72 0.37 -8.25
C LYS A 24 8.25 -1.02 -8.61
N ASN A 25 9.23 -1.07 -9.51
CA ASN A 25 9.81 -2.33 -10.01
C ASN A 25 11.34 -2.20 -10.15
N ASP A 26 12.01 -1.74 -9.10
CA ASP A 26 13.47 -1.71 -9.02
C ASP A 26 13.98 -3.12 -8.65
N PRO A 27 14.59 -3.88 -9.57
CA PRO A 27 14.97 -5.27 -9.32
C PRO A 27 15.94 -5.40 -8.14
N LYS A 28 16.77 -4.37 -7.90
CA LYS A 28 17.72 -4.36 -6.77
C LYS A 28 17.04 -4.30 -5.40
N LYS A 29 15.77 -3.91 -5.36
CA LYS A 29 14.97 -3.79 -4.13
C LYS A 29 13.94 -4.90 -3.97
N PHE A 30 13.47 -5.47 -5.08
CA PHE A 30 12.31 -6.35 -5.08
C PHE A 30 12.62 -7.79 -5.52
N ASP A 31 13.74 -8.06 -6.20
CA ASP A 31 14.11 -9.44 -6.55
C ASP A 31 14.43 -10.22 -5.27
N GLY A 32 13.62 -11.25 -4.97
CA GLY A 32 13.75 -12.07 -3.76
C GLY A 32 13.27 -11.39 -2.47
N ALA A 33 12.60 -10.24 -2.56
CA ALA A 33 12.02 -9.57 -1.40
C ALA A 33 10.76 -10.28 -0.92
N THR A 34 10.64 -10.43 0.40
CA THR A 34 9.44 -10.94 1.06
C THR A 34 8.29 -9.94 1.02
N SER A 35 7.05 -10.40 1.23
CA SER A 35 5.88 -9.51 1.33
C SER A 35 6.06 -8.42 2.40
N HIS A 36 6.76 -8.76 3.50
CA HIS A 36 7.07 -7.83 4.60
C HIS A 36 8.06 -6.74 4.19
N GLU A 37 9.12 -7.09 3.44
CA GLU A 37 10.07 -6.11 2.93
C GLU A 37 9.41 -5.16 1.91
N VAL A 38 8.52 -5.69 1.06
CA VAL A 38 7.72 -4.85 0.17
C VAL A 38 6.79 -3.92 0.96
N ARG A 39 6.19 -4.42 2.06
CA ARG A 39 5.37 -3.61 2.98
C ARG A 39 6.18 -2.49 3.64
N ASP A 40 7.42 -2.76 4.04
CA ASP A 40 8.31 -1.74 4.58
C ASP A 40 8.62 -0.65 3.55
N HIS A 41 8.94 -1.06 2.32
CA HIS A 41 9.17 -0.10 1.23
C HIS A 41 7.94 0.76 0.93
N PHE A 42 6.74 0.17 0.95
CA PHE A 42 5.50 0.92 0.81
C PHE A 42 5.30 1.90 1.97
N ASN A 43 5.52 1.45 3.21
CA ASN A 43 5.41 2.29 4.41
C ASN A 43 6.36 3.49 4.40
N ILE A 44 7.62 3.27 4.01
CA ILE A 44 8.62 4.32 3.84
C ILE A 44 8.16 5.32 2.76
N TRP A 45 7.74 4.82 1.60
CA TRP A 45 7.26 5.68 0.51
C TRP A 45 6.06 6.54 0.94
N VAL A 46 5.08 5.97 1.64
CA VAL A 46 3.94 6.73 2.18
C VAL A 46 4.43 7.84 3.12
N ALA A 47 5.33 7.51 4.06
CA ALA A 47 5.88 8.49 4.99
C ALA A 47 6.62 9.65 4.29
N GLU A 48 7.29 9.38 3.17
CA GLU A 48 7.94 10.40 2.34
C GLU A 48 6.95 11.26 1.54
N GLN A 49 5.84 10.68 1.09
CA GLN A 49 4.87 11.38 0.22
C GLN A 49 3.86 12.22 0.99
N LEU A 50 3.37 11.76 2.14
CA LEU A 50 2.30 12.47 2.86
C LEU A 50 2.64 13.95 3.16
N PRO A 51 3.88 14.31 3.58
CA PRO A 51 4.24 15.71 3.78
C PRO A 51 4.17 16.59 2.54
N LEU A 52 4.29 16.00 1.34
CA LEU A 52 4.24 16.73 0.06
C LEU A 52 2.81 17.08 -0.37
N VAL A 53 1.84 16.29 0.08
CA VAL A 53 0.42 16.44 -0.29
C VAL A 53 -0.46 16.96 0.84
N SER A 54 0.12 17.14 2.03
CA SER A 54 -0.57 17.71 3.18
C SER A 54 -0.62 19.23 3.11
N SER A 55 -1.80 19.81 3.37
CA SER A 55 -1.95 21.25 3.58
C SER A 55 -1.29 21.75 4.87
N SER A 56 -0.89 20.84 5.77
CA SER A 56 -0.22 21.15 7.05
C SER A 56 0.92 20.16 7.37
N PRO A 57 2.05 20.20 6.63
CA PRO A 57 3.13 19.21 6.75
C PRO A 57 3.77 19.13 8.14
N ARG A 58 3.82 20.25 8.87
CA ARG A 58 4.37 20.28 10.25
C ARG A 58 3.48 19.52 11.25
N CYS A 59 2.16 19.68 11.16
CA CYS A 59 1.22 18.95 12.00
C CYS A 59 1.25 17.46 11.69
N LEU A 60 1.26 17.11 10.40
CA LEU A 60 1.39 15.72 9.96
C LEU A 60 2.70 15.07 10.46
N GLN A 61 3.83 15.76 10.39
CA GLN A 61 5.10 15.24 10.92
C GLN A 61 5.08 15.05 12.43
N GLN A 62 4.32 15.85 13.17
CA GLN A 62 4.12 15.67 14.60
C GLN A 62 3.27 14.41 14.85
N GLU A 63 2.15 14.25 14.16
CA GLU A 63 1.28 13.07 14.28
C GLU A 63 1.97 11.76 13.86
N LEU A 64 2.86 11.79 12.87
CA LEU A 64 3.65 10.62 12.46
C LEU A 64 4.71 10.21 13.49
N ARG A 65 5.08 11.10 14.41
CA ARG A 65 6.04 10.82 15.51
C ARG A 65 5.36 10.40 16.80
N GLU A 66 4.04 10.61 16.90
CA GLU A 66 3.27 10.19 18.06
C GLU A 66 3.07 8.69 18.01
N ASP A 67 3.47 8.00 19.08
CA ASP A 67 3.22 6.57 19.26
C ASP A 67 1.72 6.36 19.49
N LYS A 68 0.99 6.00 18.44
CA LYS A 68 -0.46 5.79 18.51
C LYS A 68 -0.77 4.36 18.93
N PRO A 69 -1.84 4.14 19.71
CA PRO A 69 -2.30 2.79 20.03
C PRO A 69 -2.57 1.99 18.75
N TYR A 70 -2.23 0.69 18.76
CA TYR A 70 -2.37 -0.26 17.63
C TYR A 70 -3.72 -0.25 16.87
N HIS A 71 -4.78 0.31 17.44
CA HIS A 71 -6.13 0.30 16.88
C HIS A 71 -6.53 1.64 16.25
N GLN A 72 -5.65 2.65 16.28
CA GLN A 72 -5.93 3.95 15.67
C GLN A 72 -5.26 4.03 14.30
N PRO A 73 -6.04 4.28 13.23
CA PRO A 73 -5.46 4.46 11.91
C PRO A 73 -4.49 5.66 11.91
N GLY A 74 -3.37 5.48 11.22
CA GLY A 74 -2.38 6.54 11.04
C GLY A 74 -2.94 7.73 10.24
N PRO A 75 -2.24 8.88 10.23
CA PRO A 75 -2.71 10.09 9.56
C PRO A 75 -2.94 9.89 8.05
N GLU A 76 -2.28 8.92 7.41
CA GLU A 76 -2.51 8.52 6.02
C GLU A 76 -3.96 8.15 5.69
N TYR A 77 -4.76 7.73 6.69
CA TYR A 77 -6.11 7.21 6.47
C TYR A 77 -7.00 8.26 5.79
N GLY A 78 -6.82 9.53 6.16
CA GLY A 78 -7.53 10.66 5.54
C GLY A 78 -7.09 11.00 4.11
N PHE A 79 -5.98 10.45 3.63
CA PHE A 79 -5.41 10.77 2.31
C PHE A 79 -5.86 9.82 1.19
N GLY A 80 -6.77 8.89 1.48
CA GLY A 80 -7.41 8.03 0.50
C GLY A 80 -6.59 6.80 0.07
N ALA A 81 -7.11 6.05 -0.89
CA ALA A 81 -6.62 4.71 -1.24
C ALA A 81 -5.12 4.66 -1.58
N ARG A 82 -4.59 5.70 -2.24
CA ARG A 82 -3.19 5.80 -2.68
C ARG A 82 -2.17 5.62 -1.57
N TYR A 83 -2.50 6.01 -0.35
CA TYR A 83 -1.59 5.94 0.81
C TYR A 83 -1.97 4.85 1.80
N ASN A 84 -3.06 4.11 1.53
CA ASN A 84 -3.58 3.05 2.40
C ASN A 84 -3.45 1.66 1.77
N PHE A 85 -3.39 1.57 0.44
CA PHE A 85 -3.31 0.30 -0.28
C PHE A 85 -2.21 0.33 -1.35
N ALA A 86 -1.52 -0.80 -1.49
CA ALA A 86 -0.66 -1.09 -2.61
C ALA A 86 -1.12 -2.37 -3.32
N LEU A 87 -0.97 -2.40 -4.65
CA LEU A 87 -1.06 -3.65 -5.39
C LEU A 87 0.31 -4.32 -5.32
N PHE A 88 0.33 -5.57 -4.86
CA PHE A 88 1.50 -6.41 -4.75
C PHE A 88 1.37 -7.56 -5.75
N VAL A 89 2.45 -7.83 -6.48
CA VAL A 89 2.52 -8.86 -7.51
C VAL A 89 3.78 -9.66 -7.25
N ASP A 90 3.61 -10.93 -6.93
CA ASP A 90 4.66 -11.91 -6.71
C ASP A 90 4.55 -13.05 -7.72
N ASP A 91 5.35 -14.11 -7.51
CA ASP A 91 5.41 -15.25 -8.42
C ASP A 91 4.05 -15.95 -8.54
N ILE A 92 3.27 -16.09 -7.46
CA ILE A 92 1.89 -16.63 -7.50
C ILE A 92 0.98 -15.76 -8.38
N CYS A 93 1.06 -14.44 -8.24
CA CYS A 93 0.31 -13.53 -9.10
C CYS A 93 0.69 -13.71 -10.58
N LEU A 94 1.96 -13.93 -10.88
CA LEU A 94 2.45 -14.16 -12.25
C LEU A 94 2.04 -15.53 -12.79
N GLU A 95 2.11 -16.59 -11.99
CA GLU A 95 1.66 -17.95 -12.33
C GLU A 95 0.17 -17.98 -12.70
N SER A 96 -0.65 -17.08 -12.13
CA SER A 96 -2.06 -16.96 -12.48
C SER A 96 -2.31 -16.67 -13.97
N LEU A 97 -1.32 -16.10 -14.69
CA LEU A 97 -1.43 -15.84 -16.12
C LEU A 97 -1.49 -17.13 -16.95
N ASP A 98 -0.88 -18.20 -16.44
CA ASP A 98 -0.84 -19.52 -17.10
C ASP A 98 -1.88 -20.47 -16.53
N HIS A 99 -2.21 -20.34 -15.24
CA HIS A 99 -2.99 -21.33 -14.49
C HIS A 99 -4.43 -20.89 -14.16
N MET A 100 -4.76 -19.61 -14.27
CA MET A 100 -6.09 -19.08 -13.89
C MET A 100 -6.82 -18.45 -15.08
N HIS A 101 -8.14 -18.37 -14.97
CA HIS A 101 -8.99 -17.76 -15.99
C HIS A 101 -8.86 -16.23 -16.05
N ARG A 102 -8.30 -15.60 -15.00
CA ARG A 102 -8.10 -14.15 -14.86
C ARG A 102 -6.80 -13.89 -14.07
N PRO A 103 -6.08 -12.79 -14.38
CA PRO A 103 -4.93 -12.38 -13.59
C PRO A 103 -5.32 -12.15 -12.13
N VAL A 104 -4.45 -12.62 -11.23
CA VAL A 104 -4.54 -12.41 -9.79
C VAL A 104 -3.56 -11.30 -9.39
N VAL A 105 -3.99 -10.45 -8.47
CA VAL A 105 -3.15 -9.45 -7.81
C VAL A 105 -3.46 -9.47 -6.33
N LYS A 106 -2.46 -9.18 -5.50
CA LYS A 106 -2.63 -9.07 -4.05
C LYS A 106 -2.82 -7.61 -3.65
N ILE A 107 -3.67 -7.38 -2.66
CA ILE A 107 -3.89 -6.05 -2.09
C ILE A 107 -3.21 -6.00 -0.73
N MET A 108 -2.20 -5.16 -0.62
CA MET A 108 -1.50 -4.90 0.63
C MET A 108 -2.11 -3.69 1.32
N SER A 109 -2.68 -3.89 2.52
CA SER A 109 -3.18 -2.82 3.38
C SER A 109 -2.07 -2.28 4.28
N LYS A 110 -1.92 -0.96 4.34
CA LYS A 110 -1.00 -0.29 5.28
C LYS A 110 -1.43 -0.46 6.73
N GLN A 111 -2.73 -0.58 6.99
CA GLN A 111 -3.29 -0.68 8.35
C GLN A 111 -3.01 -2.04 8.99
N TRP A 112 -2.41 -2.98 8.26
CA TRP A 112 -1.94 -4.23 8.84
C TRP A 112 -0.61 -4.02 9.56
N PRO A 113 -0.47 -4.52 10.80
CA PRO A 113 0.74 -4.34 11.57
C PRO A 113 1.93 -4.93 10.83
N THR A 114 3.04 -4.20 10.89
CA THR A 114 4.32 -4.68 10.36
C THR A 114 4.93 -5.58 11.43
N LEU A 115 5.28 -6.81 11.07
CA LEU A 115 5.99 -7.71 11.97
C LEU A 115 7.38 -7.12 12.30
N THR A 116 7.79 -7.22 13.56
CA THR A 116 9.16 -6.95 13.99
C THR A 116 10.16 -7.93 13.33
N PRO A 117 11.46 -7.60 13.24
CA PRO A 117 12.46 -8.52 12.70
C PRO A 117 12.45 -9.90 13.37
N GLU A 118 12.18 -9.96 14.68
CA GLU A 118 12.06 -11.20 15.44
C GLU A 118 10.80 -11.99 15.06
N GLU A 119 9.66 -11.30 14.89
CA GLU A 119 8.39 -11.92 14.44
C GLU A 119 8.45 -12.39 12.99
N ARG A 120 9.33 -11.82 12.15
CA ARG A 120 9.58 -12.27 10.78
C ARG A 120 10.45 -13.51 10.69
N ASN A 121 11.11 -13.92 11.78
CA ASN A 121 11.99 -15.08 11.81
C ASN A 121 11.20 -16.39 12.05
N TYR A 122 10.14 -16.61 11.25
CA TYR A 122 9.42 -17.87 11.21
C TYR A 122 9.95 -18.77 10.11
N GLU A 123 9.73 -20.08 10.28
CA GLU A 123 10.11 -21.06 9.27
C GLU A 123 9.19 -20.92 8.05
N VAL A 124 9.77 -20.44 6.95
CA VAL A 124 9.11 -20.44 5.64
C VAL A 124 9.27 -21.84 5.07
N ASN A 125 8.17 -22.58 5.00
CA ASN A 125 8.19 -23.94 4.45
C ASN A 125 8.49 -23.88 2.93
N PRO A 126 9.35 -24.76 2.40
CA PRO A 126 9.63 -24.80 0.97
C PRO A 126 8.34 -24.95 0.14
N GLY A 127 8.06 -24.00 -0.74
CA GLY A 127 6.84 -23.95 -1.55
C GLY A 127 5.69 -23.13 -0.95
N TRP A 128 5.90 -22.48 0.20
CA TRP A 128 4.96 -21.54 0.82
C TRP A 128 5.61 -20.17 0.88
N GLU A 129 5.04 -19.16 0.23
CA GLU A 129 5.64 -17.83 0.10
C GLU A 129 5.60 -17.00 1.40
N ASP A 130 4.71 -17.32 2.36
CA ASP A 130 4.58 -16.51 3.59
C ASP A 130 4.10 -17.25 4.87
N GLY A 131 4.36 -18.55 4.96
CA GLY A 131 4.18 -19.33 6.20
C GLY A 131 3.03 -20.35 6.19
N THR A 132 2.68 -20.83 7.37
CA THR A 132 1.63 -21.85 7.60
C THR A 132 0.47 -21.24 8.36
N THR A 133 -0.73 -21.48 7.85
CA THR A 133 -1.99 -21.23 8.54
C THR A 133 -2.41 -22.44 9.35
N GLU A 134 -3.25 -22.22 10.37
CA GLU A 134 -3.82 -23.32 11.15
C GLU A 134 -4.78 -24.19 10.31
N MET A 135 -5.21 -23.68 9.15
CA MET A 135 -6.17 -24.28 8.24
C MET A 135 -5.51 -24.55 6.89
N GLY A 136 -5.38 -25.81 6.48
CA GLY A 136 -4.73 -26.17 5.21
C GLY A 136 -5.42 -25.67 3.92
N GLU A 137 -6.58 -25.02 4.04
CA GLU A 137 -7.30 -24.35 2.94
C GLU A 137 -6.98 -22.84 2.86
N GLU A 138 -6.29 -22.29 3.85
CA GLU A 138 -5.98 -20.87 3.93
C GLU A 138 -4.64 -20.62 3.23
N ASP A 139 -4.73 -20.03 2.04
CA ASP A 139 -3.60 -19.52 1.29
C ASP A 139 -3.01 -18.31 2.02
N VAL A 140 -1.73 -18.39 2.40
CA VAL A 140 -0.97 -17.29 3.03
C VAL A 140 -0.40 -16.33 2.00
N GLY A 141 -0.78 -16.49 0.73
CA GLY A 141 -0.41 -15.63 -0.38
C GLY A 141 -1.17 -14.31 -0.42
#